data_AF-A0A1D8ASZ1-F1
#
_entry.id   AF-A0A1D8ASZ1-F1
#
_cell.length_a   1.000
_cell.length_b   1.000
_cell.length_c   1.000
_cell.angle_alpha   90.00
_cell.angle_beta   90.00
_cell.angle_gamma   90.00
#
_symmetry.space_group_name_H-M   'P 1'
#
loop_
_entity.id
_entity.type
_entity.pdbx_description
1 polymer ?
#
loop_
_entity_poly.entity_id
_entity_poly.type
_entity_poly.pdbx_seq_one_letter_code
_entity_poly.pdbx_strand_id
1 'polypeptide(L)'
;MPVIKIHLEHAENDAVVRLADLLRVKPEDVAFAALNRLMLVARERTVQNDIVLTLRWRQDNLPLWSDSAGSVHNYEGMSPAEPEKSKYSV
;
A
#
# COMPACT_ATOMS: atom_id res chain seq x y z
N MET A 1 -13.70 -23.98 -2.47
CA MET A 1 -13.47 -22.83 -1.57
C MET A 1 -12.76 -21.75 -2.38
N PRO A 2 -13.21 -20.49 -2.37
CA PRO A 2 -12.49 -19.43 -3.06
C PRO A 2 -11.13 -19.21 -2.39
N VAL A 3 -10.07 -19.13 -3.19
CA VAL A 3 -8.71 -18.85 -2.72
C VAL A 3 -8.35 -17.44 -3.19
N ILE A 4 -8.08 -16.55 -2.25
CA ILE A 4 -7.59 -15.20 -2.53
C ILE A 4 -6.07 -15.25 -2.54
N LYS A 5 -5.44 -14.83 -3.64
CA LYS A 5 -3.99 -14.67 -3.74
C LYS A 5 -3.66 -13.19 -3.73
N ILE A 6 -2.73 -12.79 -2.87
CA ILE A 6 -2.20 -11.43 -2.81
C ILE A 6 -0.86 -11.44 -3.53
N HIS A 7 -0.76 -10.69 -4.63
CA HIS A 7 0.51 -10.47 -5.32
C HIS A 7 1.17 -9.23 -4.71
N LEU A 8 2.38 -9.40 -4.18
CA LEU A 8 3.19 -8.32 -3.62
C LEU A 8 4.43 -8.11 -4.49
N GLU A 9 4.79 -6.86 -4.69
CA GLU A 9 6.10 -6.50 -5.24
C GLU A 9 7.22 -6.89 -4.28
N HIS A 10 8.46 -6.97 -4.76
CA HIS A 10 9.60 -7.40 -3.92
C HIS A 10 9.72 -6.54 -2.65
N ALA A 11 9.65 -5.22 -2.79
CA ALA A 11 9.74 -4.29 -1.66
C ALA A 11 8.53 -4.36 -0.69
N GLU A 12 7.36 -4.80 -1.15
CA GLU A 12 6.22 -5.07 -0.28
C GLU A 12 6.42 -6.39 0.47
N ASN A 13 6.87 -7.44 -0.24
CA ASN A 13 7.08 -8.76 0.33
C ASN A 13 8.18 -8.74 1.40
N ASP A 14 9.31 -8.07 1.13
CA ASP A 14 10.43 -7.99 2.07
C ASP A 14 10.01 -7.39 3.41
N ALA A 15 9.19 -6.34 3.38
CA ALA A 15 8.63 -5.72 4.59
C ALA A 15 7.74 -6.70 5.38
N VAL A 16 6.88 -7.45 4.69
CA VAL A 16 6.01 -8.45 5.32
C VAL A 16 6.83 -9.61 5.90
N VAL A 17 7.83 -10.11 5.16
CA VAL A 17 8.71 -11.20 5.61
C VAL A 17 9.47 -10.80 6.87
N ARG A 18 10.06 -9.60 6.90
CA ARG A 18 10.77 -9.14 8.12
C ARG A 18 9.85 -9.03 9.33
N LEU A 19 8.62 -8.54 9.15
CA LEU A 19 7.65 -8.51 10.25
C LEU A 19 7.28 -9.92 10.71
N ALA A 20 7.08 -10.85 9.78
CA ALA A 20 6.79 -12.24 10.08
C ALA A 20 7.94 -12.92 10.85
N ASP A 21 9.18 -12.71 10.40
CA ASP A 21 10.39 -13.21 11.05
C ASP A 21 10.54 -12.68 12.48
N LEU A 22 10.33 -11.38 12.68
CA LEU A 22 10.37 -10.74 14.01
C LEU A 22 9.37 -11.39 14.96
N LEU A 23 8.17 -11.70 14.48
CA LEU A 23 7.08 -12.28 15.26
C LEU A 23 7.11 -13.83 15.29
N ARG A 24 8.04 -14.46 14.55
CA ARG A 24 8.16 -15.92 14.38
C ARG A 24 6.86 -16.57 13.85
N VAL A 25 6.21 -15.92 12.91
CA VAL A 25 5.01 -16.41 12.21
C VAL A 25 5.27 -16.49 10.70
N LYS A 26 4.29 -16.98 9.94
CA LYS A 26 4.40 -16.96 8.47
C LYS A 26 3.90 -15.63 7.90
N PRO A 27 4.38 -15.19 6.72
CA PRO A 27 3.84 -14.03 6.01
C PRO A 27 2.32 -14.10 5.80
N GLU A 28 1.79 -15.31 5.58
CA GLU A 28 0.35 -15.54 5.43
C GLU A 28 -0.44 -15.22 6.72
N ASP A 29 0.16 -15.45 7.90
CA ASP A 29 -0.47 -15.12 9.18
C ASP A 29 -0.56 -13.60 9.38
N VAL A 30 0.46 -12.86 8.91
CA VAL A 30 0.46 -11.39 8.90
C VAL A 30 -0.64 -10.85 7.99
N ALA A 31 -0.74 -11.39 6.77
CA ALA A 31 -1.78 -10.99 5.82
C ALA A 31 -3.19 -11.30 6.36
N PHE A 32 -3.37 -12.47 6.97
CA PHE A 32 -4.63 -12.85 7.58
C PHE A 32 -4.98 -11.96 8.77
N ALA A 33 -4.01 -11.61 9.62
CA ALA A 33 -4.22 -10.70 10.74
C ALA A 33 -4.63 -9.29 10.27
N ALA A 34 -4.02 -8.78 9.21
CA ALA A 34 -4.39 -7.50 8.60
C ALA A 34 -5.83 -7.54 8.07
N LEU A 35 -6.19 -8.60 7.33
CA LEU A 35 -7.56 -8.80 6.84
C LEU A 35 -8.57 -8.87 8.00
N ASN A 36 -8.29 -9.68 9.02
CA ASN A 36 -9.17 -9.82 10.18
C ASN A 36 -9.38 -8.45 10.87
N ARG A 37 -8.30 -7.71 11.11
CA ARG A 37 -8.37 -6.40 11.75
C ARG A 37 -9.17 -5.40 10.92
N LEU A 38 -8.99 -5.37 9.61
CA LEU A 38 -9.76 -4.51 8.70
C LEU A 38 -11.25 -4.87 8.72
N MET A 39 -11.57 -6.16 8.65
CA MET A 39 -12.96 -6.62 8.62
C MET A 39 -13.72 -6.32 9.92
N LEU A 40 -13.04 -6.28 11.07
CA LEU A 40 -13.66 -5.90 12.34
C LEU A 40 -14.17 -4.44 12.36
N VAL A 41 -13.54 -3.55 11.60
CA VAL A 41 -13.89 -2.11 11.54
C VAL A 41 -14.54 -1.69 10.20
N ALA A 42 -14.79 -2.64 9.30
CA ALA A 42 -15.25 -2.37 7.92
C ALA A 42 -16.63 -1.70 7.81
N ARG A 43 -17.39 -1.58 8.91
CA ARG A 43 -18.66 -0.82 8.94
C ARG A 43 -18.44 0.70 8.99
N GLU A 44 -17.25 1.14 9.36
CA GLU A 44 -16.91 2.56 9.41
C GLU A 44 -16.75 3.12 8.00
N ARG A 45 -17.43 4.23 7.71
CA ARG A 45 -17.45 4.83 6.37
C ARG A 45 -16.06 5.30 5.92
N THR A 46 -15.24 5.73 6.87
CA THR A 46 -13.82 6.08 6.65
C THR A 46 -13.05 4.88 6.13
N VAL A 47 -13.16 3.73 6.80
CA VAL A 47 -12.50 2.48 6.40
C VAL A 47 -12.95 2.01 5.01
N GLN A 48 -14.25 2.10 4.72
CA GLN A 48 -14.78 1.76 3.39
C GLN A 48 -14.20 2.65 2.30
N ASN A 49 -14.08 3.95 2.56
CA ASN A 49 -13.45 4.89 1.63
C ASN A 49 -11.97 4.56 1.46
N ASP A 50 -11.26 4.24 2.55
CA ASP A 50 -9.84 3.88 2.51
C ASP A 50 -9.60 2.65 1.63
N ILE A 51 -10.45 1.60 1.72
CA ILE A 51 -10.34 0.43 0.85
C ILE A 51 -10.39 0.83 -0.65
N VAL A 52 -11.32 1.71 -1.02
CA VAL A 52 -11.46 2.19 -2.41
C VAL A 52 -10.28 3.08 -2.81
N LEU A 53 -9.81 3.95 -1.93
CA LEU A 53 -8.68 4.84 -2.19
C LEU A 53 -7.37 4.06 -2.31
N THR A 54 -7.11 3.12 -1.42
CA THR A 54 -5.93 2.24 -1.45
C THR A 54 -5.91 1.41 -2.73
N LEU A 55 -7.06 0.88 -3.19
CA LEU A 55 -7.14 0.17 -4.47
C LEU A 55 -6.67 1.02 -5.64
N ARG A 56 -7.09 2.28 -5.70
CA ARG A 56 -6.69 3.22 -6.76
C ARG A 56 -5.21 3.57 -6.65
N TRP A 57 -4.77 3.91 -5.44
CA TRP A 57 -3.40 4.37 -5.22
C TRP A 57 -2.34 3.29 -5.47
N ARG A 58 -2.64 2.02 -5.14
CA ARG A 58 -1.75 0.87 -5.36
C ARG A 58 -1.44 0.60 -6.84
N GLN A 59 -2.28 1.07 -7.76
CA GLN A 59 -2.01 0.88 -9.20
C GLN A 59 -0.75 1.64 -9.65
N ASP A 60 -0.48 2.77 -9.03
CA ASP A 60 0.57 3.70 -9.45
C ASP A 60 1.69 3.88 -8.41
N ASN A 61 1.56 3.30 -7.21
CA ASN A 61 2.45 3.58 -6.07
C ASN A 61 2.71 2.34 -5.19
N LEU A 62 3.90 2.31 -4.58
CA LEU A 62 4.27 1.33 -3.56
C LEU A 62 3.80 1.79 -2.16
N PRO A 63 3.17 0.92 -1.34
CA PRO A 63 2.70 1.22 0.02
C PRO A 63 3.73 1.90 0.89
N LEU A 64 3.30 2.86 1.73
CA LEU A 64 4.20 3.60 2.63
C LEU A 64 4.98 2.70 3.60
N TRP A 65 4.49 1.49 3.87
CA TRP A 65 5.17 0.50 4.70
C TRP A 65 6.13 -0.41 3.91
N SER A 66 6.16 -0.30 2.58
CA SER A 66 7.13 -1.03 1.74
C SER A 66 8.48 -0.34 1.80
N ASP A 67 9.54 -1.11 1.64
CA ASP A 67 10.90 -0.63 1.91
C ASP A 67 11.40 0.45 0.95
N SER A 68 10.84 0.46 -0.26
CA SER A 68 11.20 1.43 -1.29
C SER A 68 10.30 2.67 -1.29
N ALA A 69 9.33 2.77 -0.36
CA ALA A 69 8.42 3.91 -0.28
C ALA A 69 9.08 5.24 0.10
N GLY A 70 10.36 5.20 0.49
CA GLY A 70 11.21 6.37 0.75
C GLY A 70 12.41 6.51 -0.20
N SER A 71 12.53 5.69 -1.25
CA SER A 71 13.63 5.84 -2.21
C SER A 71 13.44 7.10 -3.05
N VAL A 72 14.30 8.10 -2.84
CA VAL A 72 14.33 9.40 -3.54
C VAL A 72 14.29 9.24 -5.07
N HIS A 73 14.79 8.11 -5.58
CA HIS A 73 14.78 7.76 -7.01
C HIS A 73 13.39 7.53 -7.62
N ASN A 74 12.32 7.34 -6.83
CA ASN A 74 10.95 7.28 -7.36
C ASN A 74 10.39 8.68 -7.70
N TYR A 75 11.01 9.75 -7.20
CA TYR A 75 10.61 11.14 -7.49
C TYR A 75 11.55 11.84 -8.48
N GLU A 76 12.70 11.25 -8.81
CA GLU A 76 13.71 11.84 -9.71
C GLU A 76 13.32 11.85 -11.20
N GLY A 77 12.10 11.41 -11.54
CA GLY A 77 11.55 11.52 -12.90
C GLY A 77 10.83 12.84 -13.19
N MET A 78 10.47 13.64 -12.18
CA MET A 78 9.97 14.99 -12.41
C MET A 78 11.14 15.97 -12.33
N SER A 79 11.70 16.28 -13.50
CA SER A 79 12.49 17.50 -13.70
C SER A 79 11.75 18.68 -13.04
N PRO A 80 12.43 19.66 -12.42
CA PRO A 80 11.79 20.84 -11.86
C PRO A 80 11.33 21.75 -13.02
N ALA A 81 10.39 21.28 -13.81
CA ALA A 81 9.60 22.12 -14.68
C ALA A 81 8.68 22.90 -13.75
N GLU A 82 8.80 24.22 -13.83
CA GLU A 82 8.00 25.20 -13.10
C GLU A 82 6.52 24.80 -13.05
N PRO A 83 5.82 25.08 -11.94
CA PRO A 83 4.39 24.75 -11.85
C PRO A 83 3.60 25.51 -12.92
N GLU A 84 3.18 24.80 -13.97
CA GLU A 84 2.21 25.34 -14.91
C GLU A 84 0.86 25.53 -14.20
N LYS A 85 0.27 26.71 -14.36
CA LYS A 85 -1.06 27.03 -13.82
C LYS A 85 -2.09 26.05 -14.39
N SER A 86 -2.90 25.47 -13.50
CA SER A 86 -4.06 24.66 -13.86
C SER A 86 -4.99 25.43 -14.80
N LYS A 87 -5.49 24.77 -15.85
CA LYS A 87 -6.49 25.32 -16.79
C LYS A 87 -7.84 25.63 -16.12
N TYR A 88 -7.99 25.29 -14.84
CA TYR A 88 -9.15 25.55 -14.01
C TYR A 88 -8.89 26.59 -12.91
N SER A 89 -7.73 27.25 -12.89
CA SER A 89 -7.55 28.43 -12.05
C SER A 89 -8.23 29.63 -12.72
N VAL A 90 -9.46 29.93 -12.31
CA VAL A 90 -10.04 31.27 -12.37
C VAL A 90 -9.57 32.03 -11.14
#